data_AF-A0A6M0GGW7-F1
#
_entry.id   AF-A0A6M0GGW7-F1
#
_cell.length_a   1.000
_cell.length_b   1.000
_cell.length_c   1.000
_cell.angle_alpha   90.00
_cell.angle_beta   90.00
_cell.angle_gamma   90.00
#
_symmetry.space_group_name_H-M   'P 1'
#
loop_
_entity.id
_entity.type
_entity.pdbx_description
1 polymer ?
#
loop_
_entity_poly.entity_id
_entity_poly.type
_entity_poly.pdbx_seq_one_letter_code
_entity_poly.pdbx_strand_id
1 'polypeptide(L)'
;PEGASVQNLKNLPKAWFNLVPYREVSLMAARYLEKELGMPYIDITPMGVVETARCIRKIQEVLKAQGAEVDYEGFIENQTLYVSQAAWFSRSIDCQNLTGKKAVVFGDNTHAAAMTKILAREMGINVVLAGTYCKYDEKWFREQVSEYCEEILISDDNGAIADAIARIEPSAIFGTQMERHVGKRLNIPCGVIAAPIHIQDFPIGYKPFLGYEGTNQVADLVYNSFTLGMEDHLLEIFGGHDTKEVIHKGISADSDLNWNKEAKAELNKIPGFVRGKVKRNTEKFARDRGISEITLEVMYAAKEAVGA
;
A
#
# COMPACT_ATOMS: atom_id res chain seq x y z
N PRO A 1 -12.49 15.92 -19.48
CA PRO A 1 -12.06 17.15 -18.77
C PRO A 1 -10.67 17.56 -19.25
N GLU A 2 -9.68 16.74 -18.97
CA GLU A 2 -8.37 16.80 -19.60
C GLU A 2 -8.50 16.60 -21.12
N GLY A 3 -7.82 17.44 -21.91
CA GLY A 3 -7.76 17.39 -23.37
C GLY A 3 -9.08 17.67 -24.14
N ALA A 4 -10.20 17.82 -23.44
CA ALA A 4 -11.52 17.97 -24.07
C ALA A 4 -11.99 19.44 -24.11
N SER A 5 -12.64 19.84 -25.21
CA SER A 5 -13.36 21.12 -25.32
C SER A 5 -14.83 20.95 -24.96
N VAL A 6 -15.47 22.03 -24.49
CA VAL A 6 -16.93 22.09 -24.29
C VAL A 6 -17.68 21.68 -25.57
N GLN A 7 -17.12 21.98 -26.74
CA GLN A 7 -17.70 21.62 -28.03
C GLN A 7 -17.73 20.10 -28.28
N ASN A 8 -16.94 19.31 -27.55
CA ASN A 8 -16.94 17.85 -27.65
C ASN A 8 -18.05 17.19 -26.82
N LEU A 9 -18.63 17.87 -25.83
CA LEU A 9 -19.62 17.26 -24.91
C LEU A 9 -20.84 16.72 -25.64
N LYS A 10 -21.28 17.40 -26.72
CA LYS A 10 -22.38 16.94 -27.57
C LYS A 10 -22.13 15.58 -28.25
N ASN A 11 -20.88 15.11 -28.28
CA ASN A 11 -20.51 13.82 -28.86
C ASN A 11 -20.50 12.68 -27.84
N LEU A 12 -20.63 12.94 -26.53
CA LEU A 12 -20.69 11.90 -25.51
C LEU A 12 -21.71 10.80 -25.86
N PRO A 13 -22.95 11.11 -26.30
CA PRO A 13 -23.96 10.10 -26.59
C PRO A 13 -23.65 9.21 -27.82
N LYS A 14 -22.56 9.47 -28.54
CA LYS A 14 -22.11 8.62 -29.65
C LYS A 14 -21.34 7.39 -29.17
N ALA A 15 -20.88 7.38 -27.92
CA ALA A 15 -20.19 6.24 -27.33
C ALA A 15 -21.18 5.15 -26.89
N TRP A 16 -20.74 3.89 -26.88
CA TRP A 16 -21.56 2.75 -26.44
C TRP A 16 -21.66 2.64 -24.91
N PHE A 17 -20.64 3.14 -24.20
CA PHE A 17 -20.57 3.13 -22.75
C PHE A 17 -19.53 4.15 -22.26
N ASN A 18 -19.49 4.38 -20.95
CA ASN A 18 -18.49 5.22 -20.29
C ASN A 18 -17.57 4.41 -19.37
N LEU A 19 -16.26 4.62 -19.43
CA LEU A 19 -15.31 4.05 -18.46
C LEU A 19 -14.98 5.11 -17.38
N VAL A 20 -15.12 4.74 -16.12
CA VAL A 20 -14.86 5.59 -14.95
C VAL A 20 -13.70 4.99 -14.15
N PRO A 21 -12.45 5.36 -14.45
CA PRO A 21 -11.28 4.73 -13.82
C PRO A 21 -11.03 5.19 -12.38
N TYR A 22 -11.56 6.34 -11.97
CA TYR A 22 -11.33 6.92 -10.64
C TYR A 22 -12.67 7.06 -9.91
N ARG A 23 -12.74 6.56 -8.67
CA ARG A 23 -13.95 6.57 -7.85
C ARG A 23 -14.41 7.98 -7.50
N GLU A 24 -13.47 8.86 -7.21
CA GLU A 24 -13.71 10.21 -6.70
C GLU A 24 -14.22 11.16 -7.79
N VAL A 25 -13.95 10.85 -9.06
CA VAL A 25 -14.17 11.77 -10.19
C VAL A 25 -14.98 11.10 -11.28
N SER A 26 -15.84 11.86 -11.97
CA SER A 26 -16.64 11.42 -13.13
C SER A 26 -17.80 10.46 -12.85
N LEU A 27 -17.86 9.81 -11.69
CA LEU A 27 -18.98 8.92 -11.32
C LEU A 27 -20.34 9.63 -11.39
N MET A 28 -20.40 10.89 -10.95
CA MET A 28 -21.62 11.71 -11.02
C MET A 28 -22.07 11.93 -12.47
N ALA A 29 -21.13 12.23 -13.38
CA ALA A 29 -21.43 12.44 -14.80
C ALA A 29 -21.85 11.13 -15.48
N ALA A 30 -21.19 10.02 -15.15
CA ALA A 30 -21.55 8.70 -15.67
C ALA A 30 -22.96 8.28 -15.26
N ARG A 31 -23.33 8.46 -13.98
CA ARG A 31 -24.70 8.23 -13.49
C ARG A 31 -25.74 9.13 -14.16
N TYR A 32 -25.39 10.38 -14.44
CA TYR A 32 -26.25 11.27 -15.21
C TYR A 32 -26.49 10.75 -16.63
N LEU A 33 -25.42 10.35 -17.35
CA LEU A 33 -25.53 9.83 -18.71
C LEU A 33 -26.29 8.48 -18.74
N GLU A 34 -26.11 7.63 -17.74
CA GLU A 34 -26.89 6.40 -17.60
C GLU A 34 -28.38 6.71 -17.42
N LYS A 35 -28.71 7.62 -16.50
CA LYS A 35 -30.09 7.96 -16.19
C LYS A 35 -30.81 8.65 -17.36
N GLU A 36 -30.17 9.64 -17.98
CA GLU A 36 -30.81 10.51 -18.97
C GLU A 36 -30.72 9.96 -20.39
N LEU A 37 -29.68 9.18 -20.70
CA LEU A 37 -29.39 8.72 -22.06
C LEU A 37 -29.27 7.19 -22.17
N GLY A 38 -29.48 6.45 -21.08
CA GLY A 38 -29.35 4.99 -21.07
C GLY A 38 -27.94 4.49 -21.32
N MET A 39 -26.92 5.35 -21.17
CA MET A 39 -25.53 4.99 -21.44
C MET A 39 -24.93 4.23 -20.26
N PRO A 40 -24.62 2.93 -20.39
CA PRO A 40 -24.01 2.19 -19.30
C PRO A 40 -22.62 2.75 -18.96
N TYR A 41 -22.19 2.53 -17.72
CA TYR A 41 -20.82 2.84 -17.31
C TYR A 41 -20.16 1.69 -16.55
N ILE A 42 -18.84 1.74 -16.49
CA ILE A 42 -18.00 0.76 -15.81
C ILE A 42 -17.11 1.53 -14.85
N ASP A 43 -17.25 1.28 -13.56
CA ASP A 43 -16.53 1.94 -12.47
C ASP A 43 -15.52 1.00 -11.77
N ILE A 44 -15.09 -0.04 -12.47
CA ILE A 44 -14.02 -0.93 -12.02
C ILE A 44 -12.69 -0.33 -12.46
N THR A 45 -11.93 0.22 -11.50
CA THR A 45 -10.57 0.73 -11.75
C THR A 45 -9.65 -0.40 -12.21
N PRO A 46 -9.04 -0.33 -13.41
CA PRO A 46 -8.12 -1.35 -13.91
C PRO A 46 -6.72 -1.15 -13.30
N MET A 47 -6.58 -1.32 -11.99
CA MET A 47 -5.31 -1.19 -11.26
C MET A 47 -5.03 -2.50 -10.52
N GLY A 48 -3.90 -3.15 -10.85
CA GLY A 48 -3.62 -4.53 -10.48
C GLY A 48 -4.08 -5.53 -11.54
N VAL A 49 -3.49 -6.73 -11.54
CA VAL A 49 -3.75 -7.74 -12.60
C VAL A 49 -5.20 -8.19 -12.57
N VAL A 50 -5.72 -8.50 -11.37
CA VAL A 50 -7.06 -9.07 -11.22
C VAL A 50 -8.15 -8.05 -11.50
N GLU A 51 -7.99 -6.80 -11.04
CA GLU A 51 -8.98 -5.75 -11.29
C GLU A 51 -8.97 -5.29 -12.75
N THR A 52 -7.80 -5.28 -13.41
CA THR A 52 -7.70 -5.03 -14.86
C THR A 52 -8.48 -6.08 -15.65
N ALA A 53 -8.30 -7.36 -15.34
CA ALA A 53 -9.06 -8.44 -15.96
C ALA A 53 -10.58 -8.30 -15.71
N ARG A 54 -10.99 -7.94 -14.48
CA ARG A 54 -12.41 -7.72 -14.15
C ARG A 54 -13.01 -6.55 -14.94
N CYS A 55 -12.27 -5.46 -15.08
CA CYS A 55 -12.67 -4.30 -15.87
C CYS A 55 -12.90 -4.69 -17.34
N ILE A 56 -11.96 -5.42 -17.96
CA ILE A 56 -12.08 -5.86 -19.36
C ILE A 56 -13.25 -6.82 -19.54
N ARG A 57 -13.46 -7.77 -18.63
CA ARG A 57 -14.64 -8.66 -18.67
C ARG A 57 -15.94 -7.87 -18.55
N LYS A 58 -15.97 -6.82 -17.72
CA LYS A 58 -17.16 -5.95 -17.63
C LYS A 58 -17.40 -5.15 -18.91
N ILE A 59 -16.34 -4.71 -19.60
CA ILE A 59 -16.44 -4.09 -20.93
C ILE A 59 -17.05 -5.08 -21.92
N GLN A 60 -16.56 -6.32 -21.94
CA GLN A 60 -17.12 -7.38 -22.79
C GLN A 60 -18.61 -7.59 -22.54
N GLU A 61 -19.04 -7.69 -21.28
CA GLU A 61 -20.46 -7.84 -20.92
C GLU A 61 -21.32 -6.70 -21.47
N VAL A 62 -20.88 -5.46 -21.28
CA VAL A 62 -21.62 -4.26 -21.72
C VAL A 62 -21.73 -4.19 -23.25
N LEU A 63 -20.67 -4.56 -23.96
CA LEU A 63 -20.67 -4.57 -25.43
C LEU A 63 -21.53 -5.71 -25.99
N LYS A 64 -21.46 -6.91 -25.40
CA LYS A 64 -22.33 -8.05 -25.77
C LYS A 64 -23.81 -7.74 -25.58
N ALA A 65 -24.16 -7.06 -24.48
CA ALA A 65 -25.54 -6.64 -24.22
C ALA A 65 -26.10 -5.69 -25.29
N GLN A 66 -25.22 -5.03 -26.06
CA GLN A 66 -25.55 -4.13 -27.15
C GLN A 66 -25.37 -4.78 -28.55
N GLY A 67 -25.14 -6.10 -28.61
CA GLY A 67 -25.04 -6.86 -29.85
C GLY A 67 -23.63 -6.95 -30.47
N ALA A 68 -22.58 -6.55 -29.74
CA ALA A 68 -21.21 -6.76 -30.23
C ALA A 68 -20.77 -8.22 -30.04
N GLU A 69 -20.21 -8.82 -31.08
CA GLU A 69 -19.60 -10.15 -31.03
C GLU A 69 -18.12 -10.02 -30.66
N VAL A 70 -17.83 -9.96 -29.37
CA VAL A 70 -16.46 -9.81 -28.83
C VAL A 70 -16.13 -10.89 -27.80
N ASP A 71 -14.90 -11.37 -27.80
CA ASP A 71 -14.35 -12.21 -26.73
C ASP A 71 -12.92 -11.76 -26.41
N TYR A 72 -12.71 -11.37 -25.16
CA TYR A 72 -11.47 -10.79 -24.65
C TYR A 72 -10.74 -11.74 -23.71
N GLU A 73 -11.22 -12.97 -23.47
CA GLU A 73 -10.54 -13.88 -22.55
C GLU A 73 -9.13 -14.25 -23.04
N GLY A 74 -8.98 -14.54 -24.34
CA GLY A 74 -7.66 -14.77 -24.94
C GLY A 74 -6.74 -13.54 -24.89
N PHE A 75 -7.30 -12.33 -24.95
CA PHE A 75 -6.54 -11.09 -24.76
C PHE A 75 -6.07 -10.96 -23.30
N ILE A 76 -6.95 -11.22 -22.33
CA ILE A 76 -6.62 -11.18 -20.90
C ILE A 76 -5.53 -12.19 -20.56
N GLU A 77 -5.66 -13.43 -21.03
CA GLU A 77 -4.68 -14.49 -20.81
C GLU A 77 -3.31 -14.09 -21.38
N ASN A 78 -3.27 -13.67 -22.65
CA ASN A 78 -2.02 -13.28 -23.30
C ASN A 78 -1.34 -12.09 -22.59
N GLN A 79 -2.11 -11.06 -22.22
CA GLN A 79 -1.55 -9.90 -21.54
C GLN A 79 -1.06 -10.25 -20.12
N THR A 80 -1.80 -11.10 -19.40
CA THR A 80 -1.43 -11.52 -18.04
C THR A 80 -0.17 -12.40 -18.04
N LEU A 81 0.00 -13.28 -19.03
CA LEU A 81 1.13 -14.20 -19.09
C LEU A 81 2.39 -13.60 -19.72
N TYR A 82 2.25 -12.70 -20.71
CA TYR A 82 3.37 -12.28 -21.57
C TYR A 82 3.66 -10.78 -21.57
N VAL A 83 2.78 -9.93 -21.04
CA VAL A 83 2.97 -8.47 -21.01
C VAL A 83 3.15 -7.96 -19.58
N SER A 84 2.30 -8.42 -18.67
CA SER A 84 2.45 -8.14 -17.25
C SER A 84 3.50 -9.06 -16.64
N GLN A 85 4.65 -8.47 -16.28
CA GLN A 85 5.66 -9.15 -15.50
C GLN A 85 5.23 -9.29 -14.03
N ALA A 86 4.21 -8.56 -13.58
CA ALA A 86 3.67 -8.64 -12.22
C ALA A 86 3.13 -10.03 -11.87
N ALA A 87 2.50 -10.73 -12.82
CA ALA A 87 1.99 -12.09 -12.62
C ALA A 87 3.12 -13.13 -12.49
N TRP A 88 4.25 -12.92 -13.17
CA TRP A 88 5.45 -13.73 -12.98
C TRP A 88 6.14 -13.37 -11.66
N PHE A 89 6.27 -12.08 -11.38
CA PHE A 89 6.90 -11.54 -10.17
C PHE A 89 6.22 -12.06 -8.91
N SER A 90 4.89 -12.11 -8.85
CA SER A 90 4.17 -12.67 -7.69
C SER A 90 4.49 -14.13 -7.37
N ARG A 91 5.03 -14.87 -8.35
CA ARG A 91 5.45 -16.27 -8.20
C ARG A 91 6.96 -16.42 -8.04
N SER A 92 7.72 -15.33 -8.07
CA SER A 92 9.17 -15.34 -7.93
C SER A 92 9.58 -15.52 -6.45
N ILE A 93 10.84 -15.92 -6.24
CA ILE A 93 11.43 -16.04 -4.90
C ILE A 93 11.46 -14.66 -4.21
N ASP A 94 11.67 -13.60 -4.98
CA ASP A 94 11.70 -12.23 -4.45
C ASP A 94 10.37 -11.82 -3.84
N CYS A 95 9.24 -12.16 -4.49
CA CYS A 95 7.92 -11.90 -3.93
C CYS A 95 7.57 -12.84 -2.77
N GLN A 96 8.02 -14.10 -2.80
CA GLN A 96 7.86 -15.02 -1.68
C GLN A 96 8.48 -14.47 -0.38
N ASN A 97 9.61 -13.77 -0.47
CA ASN A 97 10.23 -13.10 0.69
C ASN A 97 9.38 -11.96 1.27
N LEU A 98 8.41 -11.43 0.53
CA LEU A 98 7.48 -10.39 0.99
C LEU A 98 6.27 -10.98 1.72
N THR A 99 6.03 -12.29 1.58
CA THR A 99 4.83 -12.94 2.13
C THR A 99 4.76 -12.76 3.65
N GLY A 100 3.60 -12.30 4.13
CA GLY A 100 3.35 -12.06 5.56
C GLY A 100 4.03 -10.81 6.15
N LYS A 101 4.85 -10.07 5.38
CA LYS A 101 5.36 -8.78 5.85
C LYS A 101 4.20 -7.81 6.06
N LYS A 102 4.32 -6.97 7.08
CA LYS A 102 3.27 -6.01 7.45
C LYS A 102 3.36 -4.77 6.59
N ALA A 103 2.22 -4.33 6.05
CA ALA A 103 2.08 -3.08 5.34
C ALA A 103 0.96 -2.22 5.92
N VAL A 104 1.10 -0.90 5.78
CA VAL A 104 0.02 0.06 5.96
C VAL A 104 -0.25 0.73 4.62
N VAL A 105 -1.53 0.84 4.25
CA VAL A 105 -1.99 1.49 3.02
C VAL A 105 -2.86 2.68 3.38
N PHE A 106 -2.61 3.84 2.78
CA PHE A 106 -3.39 5.05 3.02
C PHE A 106 -3.48 5.94 1.76
N GLY A 107 -4.64 6.54 1.48
CA GLY A 107 -4.79 7.43 0.31
C GLY A 107 -6.23 7.79 -0.02
N ASP A 108 -6.47 8.18 -1.27
CA ASP A 108 -7.84 8.26 -1.79
C ASP A 108 -8.47 6.86 -1.91
N ASN A 109 -9.77 6.83 -2.18
CA ASN A 109 -10.55 5.61 -2.29
C ASN A 109 -9.99 4.70 -3.39
N THR A 110 -9.73 5.25 -4.58
CA THR A 110 -9.28 4.51 -5.77
C THR A 110 -7.97 3.77 -5.51
N HIS A 111 -6.92 4.51 -5.15
CA HIS A 111 -5.58 3.97 -5.09
C HIS A 111 -5.38 3.14 -3.84
N ALA A 112 -5.91 3.55 -2.67
CA ALA A 112 -5.76 2.79 -1.44
C ALA A 112 -6.51 1.46 -1.50
N ALA A 113 -7.73 1.43 -2.07
CA ALA A 113 -8.46 0.18 -2.24
C ALA A 113 -7.78 -0.76 -3.24
N ALA A 114 -7.31 -0.24 -4.38
CA ALA A 114 -6.60 -1.03 -5.37
C ALA A 114 -5.27 -1.58 -4.82
N MET A 115 -4.46 -0.74 -4.18
CA MET A 115 -3.19 -1.13 -3.57
C MET A 115 -3.39 -2.19 -2.49
N THR A 116 -4.40 -2.04 -1.63
CA THR A 116 -4.73 -3.05 -0.59
C THR A 116 -5.02 -4.42 -1.22
N LYS A 117 -5.85 -4.45 -2.27
CA LYS A 117 -6.15 -5.70 -3.00
C LYS A 117 -4.92 -6.31 -3.66
N ILE A 118 -4.05 -5.50 -4.26
CA ILE A 118 -2.81 -5.96 -4.90
C ILE A 118 -1.89 -6.60 -3.86
N LEU A 119 -1.60 -5.89 -2.76
CA LEU A 119 -0.70 -6.38 -1.71
C LEU A 119 -1.21 -7.68 -1.10
N ALA A 120 -2.49 -7.74 -0.73
CA ALA A 120 -3.06 -8.92 -0.08
C ALA A 120 -3.25 -10.11 -1.03
N ARG A 121 -3.91 -9.89 -2.18
CA ARG A 121 -4.34 -10.97 -3.07
C ARG A 121 -3.30 -11.36 -4.12
N GLU A 122 -2.49 -10.41 -4.58
CA GLU A 122 -1.53 -10.64 -5.66
C GLU A 122 -0.09 -10.85 -5.15
N MET A 123 0.25 -10.38 -3.94
CA MET A 123 1.63 -10.45 -3.41
C MET A 123 1.77 -11.13 -2.04
N GLY A 124 0.67 -11.57 -1.42
CA GLY A 124 0.71 -12.27 -0.13
C GLY A 124 1.20 -11.43 1.06
N ILE A 125 1.20 -10.11 0.93
CA ILE A 125 1.60 -9.16 1.97
C ILE A 125 0.45 -8.99 2.95
N ASN A 126 0.76 -8.93 4.25
CA ASN A 126 -0.24 -8.69 5.28
C ASN A 126 -0.52 -7.18 5.41
N VAL A 127 -1.67 -6.73 4.89
CA VAL A 127 -2.12 -5.35 5.07
C VAL A 127 -2.78 -5.21 6.43
N VAL A 128 -2.03 -4.68 7.40
CA VAL A 128 -2.52 -4.51 8.77
C VAL A 128 -3.55 -3.40 8.84
N LEU A 129 -3.31 -2.29 8.13
CA LEU A 129 -4.24 -1.17 8.07
C LEU A 129 -4.40 -0.69 6.64
N ALA A 130 -5.65 -0.57 6.21
CA ALA A 130 -6.02 0.14 4.99
C ALA A 130 -6.88 1.36 5.38
N GLY A 131 -6.53 2.54 4.86
CA GLY A 131 -7.25 3.75 5.22
C GLY A 131 -7.44 4.72 4.08
N THR A 132 -8.40 5.62 4.29
CA THR A 132 -8.70 6.69 3.35
C THR A 132 -9.08 8.00 4.04
N TYR A 133 -8.75 9.10 3.38
CA TYR A 133 -9.25 10.43 3.73
C TYR A 133 -10.60 10.77 3.09
N CYS A 134 -11.15 9.92 2.22
CA CYS A 134 -12.43 10.14 1.54
C CYS A 134 -13.63 9.78 2.43
N LYS A 135 -13.79 10.50 3.56
CA LYS A 135 -14.86 10.29 4.56
C LYS A 135 -16.27 10.18 3.97
N TYR A 136 -16.56 10.98 2.95
CA TYR A 136 -17.89 11.04 2.32
C TYR A 136 -18.31 9.75 1.61
N ASP A 137 -17.37 8.85 1.31
CA ASP A 137 -17.58 7.58 0.59
C ASP A 137 -16.98 6.40 1.36
N GLU A 138 -16.97 6.51 2.70
CA GLU A 138 -16.48 5.49 3.63
C GLU A 138 -17.11 4.10 3.39
N LYS A 139 -18.43 4.05 3.16
CA LYS A 139 -19.14 2.79 2.99
C LYS A 139 -18.56 1.98 1.83
N TRP A 140 -18.34 2.64 0.68
CA TRP A 140 -17.75 2.01 -0.48
C TRP A 140 -16.32 1.53 -0.18
N PHE A 141 -15.51 2.36 0.50
CA PHE A 141 -14.14 1.99 0.83
C PHE A 141 -14.10 0.73 1.70
N ARG A 142 -14.92 0.68 2.76
CA ARG A 142 -15.02 -0.50 3.63
C ARG A 142 -15.40 -1.74 2.85
N GLU A 143 -16.40 -1.66 1.98
CA GLU A 143 -16.82 -2.78 1.12
C GLU A 143 -15.66 -3.28 0.24
N GLN A 144 -14.78 -2.40 -0.24
CA GLN A 144 -13.66 -2.78 -1.11
C GLN A 144 -12.50 -3.47 -0.39
N VAL A 145 -12.26 -3.17 0.90
CA VAL A 145 -11.02 -3.56 1.60
C VAL A 145 -11.21 -4.51 2.77
N SER A 146 -12.43 -4.72 3.27
CA SER A 146 -12.68 -5.47 4.53
C SER A 146 -12.16 -6.92 4.51
N GLU A 147 -12.13 -7.57 3.34
CA GLU A 147 -11.61 -8.94 3.22
C GLU A 147 -10.08 -9.00 3.07
N TYR A 148 -9.42 -7.84 2.95
CA TYR A 148 -8.02 -7.72 2.54
C TYR A 148 -7.15 -7.02 3.60
N CYS A 149 -7.70 -6.57 4.72
CA CYS A 149 -6.96 -5.90 5.79
C CYS A 149 -7.52 -6.20 7.18
N GLU A 150 -6.69 -6.03 8.22
CA GLU A 150 -7.09 -6.25 9.61
C GLU A 150 -7.87 -5.06 10.21
N GLU A 151 -7.43 -3.83 9.91
CA GLU A 151 -7.99 -2.58 10.43
C GLU A 151 -8.31 -1.60 9.30
N ILE A 152 -9.43 -0.88 9.43
CA ILE A 152 -9.81 0.18 8.50
C ILE A 152 -9.81 1.54 9.21
N LEU A 153 -9.02 2.48 8.68
CA LEU A 153 -8.92 3.84 9.21
C LEU A 153 -9.53 4.87 8.25
N ILE A 154 -10.58 5.56 8.69
CA ILE A 154 -11.21 6.63 7.94
C ILE A 154 -10.88 7.95 8.63
N SER A 155 -9.93 8.72 8.08
CA SER A 155 -9.43 9.93 8.73
C SER A 155 -8.82 10.90 7.73
N ASP A 156 -8.98 12.20 7.96
CA ASP A 156 -8.23 13.28 7.31
C ASP A 156 -7.21 13.93 8.28
N ASP A 157 -7.10 13.41 9.50
CA ASP A 157 -6.15 13.85 10.51
C ASP A 157 -4.81 13.11 10.39
N ASN A 158 -3.80 13.83 9.90
CA ASN A 158 -2.43 13.34 9.75
C ASN A 158 -1.80 12.87 11.07
N GLY A 159 -2.21 13.43 12.22
CA GLY A 159 -1.74 12.99 13.53
C GLY A 159 -2.21 11.57 13.85
N ALA A 160 -3.52 11.34 13.74
CA ALA A 160 -4.11 10.01 13.95
C ALA A 160 -3.53 8.95 13.00
N ILE A 161 -3.27 9.31 11.74
CA ILE A 161 -2.65 8.41 10.76
C ILE A 161 -1.21 8.09 11.16
N ALA A 162 -0.43 9.11 11.56
CA ALA A 162 0.95 8.91 11.99
C ALA A 162 1.04 8.06 13.26
N ASP A 163 0.13 8.24 14.21
CA ASP A 163 0.07 7.46 15.44
C ASP A 163 -0.29 5.99 15.15
N ALA A 164 -1.23 5.76 14.23
CA ALA A 164 -1.57 4.41 13.78
C ALA A 164 -0.36 3.71 13.13
N ILE A 165 0.39 4.40 12.26
CA ILE A 165 1.61 3.87 11.65
C ILE A 165 2.68 3.56 12.72
N ALA A 166 2.90 4.47 13.67
CA ALA A 166 3.87 4.30 14.76
C ALA A 166 3.51 3.15 15.72
N ARG A 167 2.21 2.90 15.91
CA ARG A 167 1.68 1.77 16.66
C ARG A 167 1.89 0.44 15.93
N ILE A 168 1.64 0.41 14.62
CA ILE A 168 1.68 -0.81 13.81
C ILE A 168 3.12 -1.25 13.52
N GLU A 169 4.05 -0.31 13.34
CA GLU A 169 5.42 -0.57 12.88
C GLU A 169 5.47 -1.48 11.63
N PRO A 170 4.85 -1.05 10.51
CA PRO A 170 4.89 -1.86 9.30
C PRO A 170 6.30 -1.93 8.72
N SER A 171 6.55 -2.95 7.89
CA SER A 171 7.79 -3.09 7.14
C SER A 171 7.85 -2.14 5.94
N ALA A 172 6.70 -1.72 5.41
CA ALA A 172 6.60 -0.66 4.39
C ALA A 172 5.26 0.08 4.50
N ILE A 173 5.25 1.33 4.05
CA ILE A 173 4.05 2.18 3.97
C ILE A 173 3.74 2.46 2.50
N PHE A 174 2.48 2.40 2.13
CA PHE A 174 1.99 2.80 0.81
C PHE A 174 0.98 3.91 0.99
N GLY A 175 1.40 5.15 0.77
CA GLY A 175 0.72 6.33 1.30
C GLY A 175 0.73 7.52 0.36
N THR A 176 0.42 8.70 0.90
CA THR A 176 0.60 9.99 0.25
C THR A 176 1.99 10.56 0.55
N GLN A 177 2.28 11.80 0.13
CA GLN A 177 3.48 12.47 0.62
C GLN A 177 3.49 12.66 2.13
N MET A 178 2.35 12.78 2.80
CA MET A 178 2.30 12.93 4.25
C MET A 178 2.84 11.67 4.94
N GLU A 179 2.38 10.50 4.52
CA GLU A 179 2.87 9.22 5.02
C GLU A 179 4.35 9.01 4.73
N ARG A 180 4.87 9.55 3.61
CA ARG A 180 6.32 9.53 3.33
C ARG A 180 7.12 10.30 4.37
N HIS A 181 6.61 11.43 4.87
CA HIS A 181 7.26 12.17 5.95
C HIS A 181 7.21 11.40 7.27
N VAL A 182 6.09 10.73 7.56
CA VAL A 182 5.96 9.84 8.72
C VAL A 182 6.97 8.68 8.63
N GLY A 183 7.04 8.02 7.48
CA GLY A 183 7.99 6.94 7.22
C GLY A 183 9.43 7.37 7.43
N LYS A 184 9.84 8.53 6.91
CA LYS A 184 11.18 9.10 7.17
C LYS A 184 11.46 9.31 8.66
N ARG A 185 10.48 9.81 9.42
CA ARG A 185 10.63 10.04 10.87
C ARG A 185 10.76 8.72 11.65
N LEU A 186 10.11 7.67 11.18
CA LEU A 186 10.08 6.35 11.83
C LEU A 186 11.13 5.36 11.26
N ASN A 187 11.91 5.79 10.27
CA ASN A 187 12.81 4.94 9.50
C ASN A 187 12.10 3.73 8.85
N ILE A 188 10.91 3.97 8.28
CA ILE A 188 10.11 2.99 7.55
C ILE A 188 10.03 3.44 6.09
N PRO A 189 10.35 2.56 5.12
CA PRO A 189 10.28 2.92 3.71
C PRO A 189 8.82 3.17 3.29
N CYS A 190 8.64 4.10 2.35
CA CYS A 190 7.32 4.52 1.90
C CYS A 190 7.25 4.70 0.39
N GLY A 191 6.31 3.99 -0.25
CA GLY A 191 5.90 4.21 -1.64
C GLY A 191 4.71 5.17 -1.71
N VAL A 192 4.78 6.17 -2.58
CA VAL A 192 3.68 7.14 -2.76
C VAL A 192 2.70 6.59 -3.79
N ILE A 193 1.43 6.46 -3.42
CA ILE A 193 0.38 5.83 -4.23
C ILE A 193 -0.79 6.75 -4.55
N ALA A 194 -0.94 7.86 -3.82
CA ALA A 194 -2.11 8.73 -3.92
C ALA A 194 -1.73 10.20 -3.65
N ALA A 195 -2.57 11.11 -4.12
CA ALA A 195 -2.51 12.52 -3.74
C ALA A 195 -2.78 12.70 -2.23
N PRO A 196 -2.28 13.78 -1.59
CA PRO A 196 -1.40 14.82 -2.13
C PRO A 196 0.01 14.32 -2.47
N ILE A 197 0.55 14.84 -3.58
CA ILE A 197 1.83 14.45 -4.17
C ILE A 197 2.77 15.66 -4.41
N HIS A 198 4.05 15.39 -4.67
CA HIS A 198 5.06 16.40 -5.03
C HIS A 198 5.50 16.25 -6.50
N ILE A 199 6.31 17.18 -7.00
CA ILE A 199 6.79 17.19 -8.39
C ILE A 199 7.48 15.88 -8.84
N GLN A 200 8.11 15.15 -7.92
CA GLN A 200 8.74 13.85 -8.20
C GLN A 200 7.75 12.77 -8.64
N ASP A 201 6.47 12.91 -8.27
CA ASP A 201 5.39 12.01 -8.61
C ASP A 201 4.67 12.43 -9.91
N PHE A 202 5.20 13.45 -10.60
CA PHE A 202 4.88 13.80 -11.99
C PHE A 202 6.06 13.44 -12.90
N PRO A 203 6.35 12.13 -13.07
CA PRO A 203 7.50 11.69 -13.85
C PRO A 203 7.33 12.05 -15.32
N ILE A 204 8.44 12.40 -15.98
CA ILE A 204 8.49 12.53 -17.44
C ILE A 204 8.44 11.13 -18.09
N GLY A 205 8.98 10.12 -17.42
CA GLY A 205 8.90 8.72 -17.84
C GLY A 205 7.49 8.16 -17.70
N TYR A 206 7.15 7.20 -18.55
CA TYR A 206 5.85 6.54 -18.53
C TYR A 206 5.71 5.65 -17.30
N LYS A 207 4.98 6.13 -16.28
CA LYS A 207 4.73 5.42 -15.02
C LYS A 207 3.23 5.34 -14.71
N PRO A 208 2.43 4.65 -15.52
CA PRO A 208 1.02 4.47 -15.23
C PRO A 208 0.84 3.64 -13.95
N PHE A 209 -0.29 3.83 -13.26
CA PHE A 209 -0.76 2.89 -12.23
C PHE A 209 -1.82 1.92 -12.79
N LEU A 210 -2.47 2.27 -13.90
CA LEU A 210 -3.56 1.53 -14.50
C LEU A 210 -3.09 0.67 -15.69
N GLY A 211 -3.84 -0.40 -15.96
CA GLY A 211 -3.60 -1.33 -17.04
C GLY A 211 -2.37 -2.22 -16.82
N TYR A 212 -2.05 -3.03 -17.83
CA TYR A 212 -0.99 -4.04 -17.70
C TYR A 212 0.40 -3.44 -17.45
N GLU A 213 0.77 -2.34 -18.08
CA GLU A 213 2.04 -1.67 -17.73
C GLU A 213 2.00 -1.09 -16.32
N GLY A 214 0.83 -0.60 -15.86
CA GLY A 214 0.67 -0.15 -14.49
C GLY A 214 0.91 -1.25 -13.46
N THR A 215 0.60 -2.50 -13.79
CA THR A 215 0.95 -3.63 -12.90
C THR A 215 2.46 -3.79 -12.71
N ASN A 216 3.27 -3.56 -13.75
CA ASN A 216 4.72 -3.62 -13.68
C ASN A 216 5.25 -2.49 -12.78
N GLN A 217 4.78 -1.26 -13.01
CA GLN A 217 5.18 -0.10 -12.22
C GLN A 217 4.80 -0.23 -10.74
N VAL A 218 3.62 -0.79 -10.45
CA VAL A 218 3.20 -1.07 -9.07
C VAL A 218 4.06 -2.16 -8.44
N ALA A 219 4.38 -3.23 -9.17
CA ALA A 219 5.26 -4.28 -8.66
C ALA A 219 6.65 -3.74 -8.30
N ASP A 220 7.25 -2.93 -9.16
CA ASP A 220 8.52 -2.26 -8.89
C ASP A 220 8.43 -1.33 -7.68
N LEU A 221 7.35 -0.54 -7.57
CA LEU A 221 7.14 0.34 -6.42
C LEU A 221 7.07 -0.45 -5.10
N VAL A 222 6.33 -1.56 -5.08
CA VAL A 222 6.18 -2.41 -3.90
C VAL A 222 7.52 -3.05 -3.55
N TYR A 223 8.15 -3.72 -4.51
CA TYR A 223 9.42 -4.41 -4.27
C TYR A 223 10.50 -3.46 -3.76
N ASN A 224 10.71 -2.33 -4.45
CA ASN A 224 11.72 -1.34 -4.07
C ASN A 224 11.47 -0.76 -2.68
N SER A 225 10.21 -0.56 -2.30
CA SER A 225 9.87 -0.07 -0.95
C SER A 225 10.28 -1.08 0.13
N PHE A 226 10.08 -2.38 -0.09
CA PHE A 226 10.50 -3.39 0.88
C PHE A 226 12.01 -3.65 0.87
N THR A 227 12.66 -3.68 -0.30
CA THR A 227 14.10 -3.97 -0.40
C THR A 227 14.97 -2.86 0.14
N LEU A 228 14.63 -1.59 -0.10
CA LEU A 228 15.36 -0.45 0.47
C LEU A 228 15.44 -0.55 2.00
N GLY A 229 14.34 -0.91 2.67
CA GLY A 229 14.34 -1.12 4.12
C GLY A 229 15.19 -2.31 4.57
N MET A 230 15.39 -3.31 3.72
CA MET A 230 16.27 -4.46 3.98
C MET A 230 17.74 -4.11 3.74
N GLU A 231 18.06 -3.38 2.67
CA GLU A 231 19.42 -2.98 2.29
C GLU A 231 20.04 -1.97 3.27
N ASP A 232 19.30 -0.91 3.63
CA ASP A 232 19.72 0.06 4.65
C ASP A 232 20.12 -0.64 5.95
N HIS A 233 19.38 -1.70 6.27
CA HIS A 233 19.67 -2.49 7.45
C HIS A 233 20.91 -3.37 7.31
N LEU A 234 21.16 -3.99 6.14
CA LEU A 234 22.40 -4.73 5.90
C LEU A 234 23.63 -3.82 6.07
N LEU A 235 23.54 -2.56 5.66
CA LEU A 235 24.61 -1.57 5.89
C LEU A 235 24.85 -1.30 7.38
N GLU A 236 23.80 -1.26 8.21
CA GLU A 236 23.95 -1.13 9.67
C GLU A 236 24.63 -2.37 10.29
N ILE A 237 24.30 -3.59 9.87
CA ILE A 237 24.91 -4.83 10.39
C ILE A 237 26.38 -4.92 10.02
N PHE A 238 26.71 -4.69 8.75
CA PHE A 238 28.03 -4.97 8.20
C PHE A 238 28.96 -3.75 8.24
N GLY A 239 28.53 -2.62 8.83
CA GLY A 239 29.37 -1.45 9.09
C GLY A 239 29.67 -0.61 7.85
N GLY A 240 28.63 -0.14 7.16
CA GLY A 240 28.74 0.77 6.01
C GLY A 240 29.20 2.19 6.38
N HIS A 241 29.69 2.93 5.37
CA HIS A 241 30.24 4.30 5.52
C HIS A 241 29.19 5.37 5.87
N ASP A 242 27.89 5.05 5.77
CA ASP A 242 26.74 5.93 6.07
C ASP A 242 26.04 5.57 7.39
N THR A 243 26.80 5.25 8.43
CA THR A 243 26.25 5.09 9.79
C THR A 243 25.86 6.44 10.36
N LYS A 244 24.73 7.00 9.92
CA LYS A 244 24.09 8.10 10.64
C LYS A 244 23.73 7.58 12.03
N GLU A 245 24.36 8.10 13.08
CA GLU A 245 23.88 7.94 14.44
C GLU A 245 22.46 8.50 14.51
N VAL A 246 21.46 7.62 14.35
CA VAL A 246 20.05 7.99 14.48
C VAL A 246 19.80 8.30 15.95
N ILE A 247 19.75 9.59 16.28
CA ILE A 247 19.31 10.08 17.58
C ILE A 247 17.83 9.73 17.69
N HIS A 248 17.53 8.54 18.23
CA HIS A 248 16.19 8.15 18.65
C HIS A 248 15.74 9.02 19.85
N LYS A 249 15.34 10.26 19.61
CA LYS A 249 14.40 10.95 20.52
C LYS A 249 13.00 10.45 20.18
N GLY A 250 12.68 9.26 20.67
CA GLY A 250 11.34 8.70 20.60
C GLY A 250 10.38 9.61 21.37
N ILE A 251 9.32 10.06 20.70
CA ILE A 251 8.16 10.65 21.35
C ILE A 251 7.32 9.49 21.87
N SER A 252 7.68 8.99 23.05
CA SER A 252 6.79 8.29 23.96
C SER A 252 7.31 8.56 25.37
N ALA A 253 6.70 9.54 26.02
CA ALA A 253 6.90 9.78 27.44
C ALA A 253 6.19 8.64 28.20
N ASP A 254 6.90 7.55 28.41
CA ASP A 254 6.70 6.62 29.54
C ASP A 254 7.99 5.84 29.75
N SER A 255 8.79 6.34 30.70
CA SER A 255 10.02 5.80 31.32
C SER A 255 10.79 4.74 30.52
N ASP A 256 11.90 5.12 29.88
CA ASP A 256 12.92 4.18 29.39
C ASP A 256 13.34 3.27 30.57
N LEU A 257 13.20 1.95 30.40
CA LEU A 257 13.80 0.96 31.31
C LEU A 257 15.32 0.97 31.15
N ASN A 258 16.07 0.66 32.21
CA ASN A 258 17.54 0.59 32.10
C ASN A 258 17.95 -0.66 31.34
N TRP A 259 18.67 -0.49 30.22
CA TRP A 259 19.27 -1.59 29.46
C TRP A 259 20.73 -1.78 29.89
N ASN A 260 21.10 -3.00 30.25
CA ASN A 260 22.49 -3.31 30.51
C ASN A 260 23.33 -3.28 29.21
N LYS A 261 24.65 -3.16 29.34
CA LYS A 261 25.56 -2.96 28.19
C LYS A 261 25.45 -4.10 27.17
N GLU A 262 25.29 -5.33 27.63
CA GLU A 262 25.23 -6.53 26.80
C GLU A 262 23.91 -6.61 26.01
N ALA A 263 22.77 -6.38 26.65
CA ALA A 263 21.46 -6.34 26.01
C ALA A 263 21.38 -5.20 25.00
N LYS A 264 21.97 -4.03 25.31
CA LYS A 264 22.02 -2.91 24.36
C LYS A 264 22.89 -3.24 23.14
N ALA A 265 24.01 -3.93 23.35
CA ALA A 265 24.86 -4.40 22.25
C ALA A 265 24.13 -5.42 21.37
N GLU A 266 23.38 -6.34 21.96
CA GLU A 266 22.58 -7.33 21.22
C GLU A 266 21.40 -6.68 20.48
N LEU A 267 20.69 -5.73 21.12
CA LEU A 267 19.64 -4.94 20.48
C LEU A 267 20.15 -4.17 19.26
N ASN A 268 21.36 -3.63 19.33
CA ASN A 268 21.97 -2.92 18.21
C ASN A 268 22.28 -3.84 17.01
N LYS A 269 22.46 -5.15 17.22
CA LYS A 269 22.61 -6.13 16.13
C LYS A 269 21.30 -6.41 15.40
N ILE A 270 20.15 -6.04 15.98
CA ILE A 270 18.83 -6.34 15.41
C ILE A 270 18.50 -5.37 14.26
N PRO A 271 17.88 -5.87 13.18
CA PRO A 271 17.14 -5.11 12.16
C PRO A 271 16.51 -3.81 12.58
N GLY A 272 16.98 -2.66 12.08
CA GLY A 272 16.45 -1.32 12.43
C GLY A 272 14.92 -1.22 12.34
N PHE A 273 14.34 -1.73 11.25
CA PHE A 273 12.88 -1.80 11.04
C PHE A 273 12.13 -2.73 12.00
N VAL A 274 12.84 -3.61 12.71
CA VAL A 274 12.32 -4.49 13.78
C VAL A 274 12.88 -4.10 15.15
N ARG A 275 13.90 -3.25 15.23
CA ARG A 275 14.67 -2.93 16.45
C ARG A 275 13.80 -2.14 17.40
N GLY A 276 13.06 -1.16 16.87
CA GLY A 276 12.03 -0.44 17.63
C GLY A 276 11.01 -1.40 18.25
N LYS A 277 10.53 -2.35 17.45
CA LYS A 277 9.61 -3.41 17.86
C LYS A 277 10.20 -4.32 18.94
N VAL A 278 11.43 -4.81 18.75
CA VAL A 278 12.09 -5.69 19.72
C VAL A 278 12.37 -4.94 21.02
N LYS A 279 12.84 -3.69 20.95
CA LYS A 279 13.03 -2.84 22.13
C LYS A 279 11.72 -2.73 22.91
N ARG A 280 10.64 -2.30 22.24
CA ARG A 280 9.31 -2.14 22.85
C ARG A 280 8.74 -3.44 23.40
N ASN A 281 8.83 -4.54 22.66
CA ASN A 281 8.36 -5.85 23.12
C ASN A 281 9.13 -6.34 24.34
N THR A 282 10.45 -6.13 24.37
CA THR A 282 11.30 -6.47 25.52
C THR A 282 10.95 -5.60 26.73
N GLU A 283 10.75 -4.30 26.52
CA GLU A 283 10.33 -3.37 27.58
C GLU A 283 8.93 -3.68 28.12
N LYS A 284 7.98 -4.03 27.25
CA LYS A 284 6.65 -4.48 27.65
C LYS A 284 6.73 -5.77 28.46
N PHE A 285 7.47 -6.77 27.98
CA PHE A 285 7.70 -8.04 28.68
C PHE A 285 8.32 -7.83 30.06
N ALA A 286 9.29 -6.91 30.18
CA ALA A 286 9.93 -6.58 31.43
C ALA A 286 8.95 -5.90 32.40
N ARG A 287 8.15 -4.93 31.94
CA ARG A 287 7.11 -4.26 32.75
C ARG A 287 6.06 -5.24 33.27
N ASP A 288 5.57 -6.13 32.40
CA ASP A 288 4.55 -7.13 32.75
C ASP A 288 5.03 -8.11 33.85
N ARG A 289 6.35 -8.27 34.00
CA ARG A 289 6.99 -9.12 35.02
C ARG A 289 7.64 -8.35 36.17
N GLY A 290 7.48 -7.03 36.23
CA GLY A 290 8.09 -6.19 37.27
C GLY A 290 9.62 -6.14 37.24
N ILE A 291 10.22 -6.36 36.07
CA ILE A 291 11.66 -6.34 35.87
C ILE A 291 12.11 -4.90 35.56
N SER A 292 13.01 -4.35 36.37
CA SER A 292 13.47 -2.96 36.27
C SER A 292 14.71 -2.76 35.39
N GLU A 293 15.48 -3.82 35.13
CA GLU A 293 16.68 -3.79 34.29
C GLU A 293 16.59 -4.85 33.19
N ILE A 294 16.80 -4.43 31.94
CA ILE A 294 16.80 -5.33 30.79
C ILE A 294 18.20 -5.89 30.60
N THR A 295 18.35 -7.16 30.96
CA THR A 295 19.54 -7.97 30.70
C THR A 295 19.40 -8.78 29.41
N LEU A 296 20.50 -9.38 28.96
CA LEU A 296 20.50 -10.22 27.77
C LEU A 296 19.53 -11.42 27.91
N GLU A 297 19.43 -11.97 29.12
CA GLU A 297 18.49 -13.05 29.46
C GLU A 297 17.03 -12.60 29.30
N VAL A 298 16.69 -11.41 29.79
CA VAL A 298 15.33 -10.83 29.66
C VAL A 298 14.98 -10.61 28.20
N MET A 299 15.95 -10.16 27.39
CA MET A 299 15.77 -9.97 25.96
C MET A 299 15.49 -11.29 25.22
N TYR A 300 16.20 -12.37 25.54
CA TYR A 300 15.93 -13.68 24.96
C TYR A 300 14.61 -14.27 25.44
N ALA A 301 14.28 -14.15 26.74
CA ALA A 301 13.00 -14.58 27.27
C ALA A 301 11.81 -13.85 26.64
N ALA A 302 11.97 -12.54 26.36
CA ALA A 302 10.96 -11.76 25.64
C ALA A 302 10.79 -12.23 24.19
N LYS A 303 11.90 -12.56 23.50
CA LYS A 303 11.86 -13.10 22.14
C LYS A 303 11.11 -14.43 22.06
N GLU A 304 11.36 -15.34 23.02
CA GLU A 304 10.68 -16.64 23.09
C GLU A 304 9.19 -16.49 23.36
N ALA A 305 8.79 -15.57 24.24
CA ALA A 305 7.38 -15.34 24.56
C ALA A 305 6.56 -14.68 23.44
N VAL A 306 7.22 -14.00 22.49
CA VAL A 306 6.56 -13.41 21.29
C VAL A 306 6.53 -14.41 20.12
N GLY A 307 7.34 -15.47 20.17
CA GLY A 307 7.40 -16.54 19.17
C GLY A 307 6.48 -17.73 19.46
N ALA A 308 5.76 -17.73 20.60
CA ALA A 308 4.70 -18.68 20.96
C ALA A 308 3.33 -18.05 20.71
#